data_AF-A0A2V8T6V2-F1
#
_entry.id   AF-A0A2V8T6V2-F1
#
_cell.length_a   1.000
_cell.length_b   1.000
_cell.length_c   1.000
_cell.angle_alpha   90.00
_cell.angle_beta   90.00
_cell.angle_gamma   90.00
#
_symmetry.space_group_name_H-M   'P 1'
#
loop_
_entity.id
_entity.type
_entity.pdbx_description
1 polymer ?
#
loop_
_entity_poly.entity_id
_entity_poly.type
_entity_poly.pdbx_seq_one_letter_code
_entity_poly.pdbx_strand_id
1 'polypeptide(L)'
;MLNRLTRRDYHNFHRKYIAGVEIPPYDAILGYAGYKVETASGKAPLIGIEEEETPEGIKITGMTPNGPAAKAGLRIGDILESIDGLDLQKDSQAVEERLLQRIDESVKLQIKRGEQEQTVDLQVGSRSDPSYKIVEVPKPTAHQLKIREAWLKVGK
;
A
#
# COMPACT_ATOMS: atom_id res chain seq x y z
N MET A 1 27.10 -3.30 -21.20
CA MET A 1 26.91 -4.60 -21.90
C MET A 1 25.77 -4.56 -22.90
N LEU A 2 24.55 -4.12 -22.53
CA LEU A 2 23.37 -4.11 -23.39
C LEU A 2 23.50 -3.25 -24.66
N ASN A 3 23.97 -2.00 -24.54
CA ASN A 3 24.16 -1.11 -25.70
C ASN A 3 25.09 -1.70 -26.77
N ARG A 4 26.12 -2.42 -26.34
CA ARG A 4 27.10 -3.07 -27.23
C ARG A 4 26.47 -4.23 -28.00
N LEU A 5 25.56 -4.97 -27.37
CA LEU A 5 24.89 -6.13 -27.97
C LEU A 5 23.78 -5.70 -28.95
N THR A 6 23.02 -4.67 -28.60
CA THR A 6 21.87 -4.21 -29.40
C THR A 6 22.22 -3.13 -30.42
N ARG A 7 23.41 -2.52 -30.32
CA ARG A 7 23.80 -1.30 -31.04
C ARG A 7 22.82 -0.14 -30.82
N ARG A 8 22.12 -0.10 -29.67
CA ARG A 8 21.20 0.97 -29.26
C ARG A 8 21.70 1.64 -28.00
N ASP A 9 21.38 2.92 -27.83
CA ASP A 9 21.70 3.64 -26.61
C ASP A 9 20.57 3.56 -25.59
N TYR A 10 20.80 2.88 -24.47
CA TYR A 10 19.87 2.79 -23.34
C TYR A 10 20.27 3.65 -22.14
N HIS A 11 21.28 4.53 -22.24
CA HIS A 11 21.70 5.35 -21.09
C HIS A 11 20.57 6.24 -20.58
N ASN A 12 19.77 6.84 -21.47
CA ASN A 12 18.64 7.68 -21.06
C ASN A 12 17.56 6.84 -20.33
N PHE A 13 17.24 5.66 -20.86
CA PHE A 13 16.32 4.73 -20.22
C PHE A 13 16.81 4.37 -18.81
N HIS A 14 18.07 3.95 -18.69
CA HIS A 14 18.65 3.58 -17.40
C HIS A 14 18.64 4.76 -16.42
N ARG A 15 19.04 5.95 -16.87
CA ARG A 15 19.08 7.15 -16.02
C ARG A 15 17.69 7.54 -15.51
N LYS A 16 16.66 7.45 -16.35
CA LYS A 16 15.29 7.84 -15.98
C LYS A 16 14.62 6.81 -15.09
N TYR A 17 14.69 5.54 -15.47
CA TYR A 17 13.78 4.50 -14.98
C TYR A 17 14.44 3.44 -14.10
N ILE A 18 15.77 3.31 -14.12
CA ILE A 18 16.50 2.32 -13.32
C ILE A 18 17.26 2.99 -12.18
N ALA A 19 18.09 3.97 -12.51
CA ALA A 19 18.81 4.79 -11.54
C ALA A 19 17.99 6.00 -11.07
N GLY A 20 16.92 6.33 -11.79
CA GLY A 20 16.03 7.45 -11.47
C GLY A 20 14.73 6.98 -10.82
N VAL A 21 13.92 7.95 -10.42
CA VAL A 21 12.62 7.74 -9.77
C VAL A 21 11.43 7.92 -10.71
N GLU A 22 11.69 8.13 -12.03
CA GLU A 22 10.60 8.22 -12.99
C GLU A 22 9.95 6.84 -13.16
N ILE A 23 8.62 6.78 -13.11
CA ILE A 23 7.87 5.56 -13.37
C ILE A 23 8.00 5.21 -14.87
N PRO A 24 8.39 3.98 -15.24
CA PRO A 24 8.42 3.55 -16.62
C PRO A 24 7.07 3.74 -17.31
N PRO A 25 7.03 4.07 -18.62
CA PRO A 25 5.78 4.23 -19.36
C PRO A 25 5.14 2.87 -19.67
N TYR A 26 4.61 2.21 -18.64
CA TYR A 26 4.10 0.84 -18.71
C TYR A 26 2.97 0.67 -19.73
N ASP A 27 2.09 1.65 -19.90
CA ASP A 27 1.04 1.60 -20.92
C ASP A 27 1.61 1.52 -22.34
N ALA A 28 2.68 2.27 -22.64
CA ALA A 28 3.31 2.22 -23.94
C ALA A 28 4.05 0.89 -24.15
N ILE A 29 4.73 0.39 -23.11
CA ILE A 29 5.45 -0.88 -23.16
C ILE A 29 4.46 -2.03 -23.36
N LEU A 30 3.49 -2.19 -22.46
CA LEU A 30 2.51 -3.28 -22.48
C LEU A 30 1.53 -3.15 -23.66
N GLY A 31 1.32 -1.94 -24.17
CA GLY A 31 0.52 -1.65 -25.36
C GLY A 31 1.01 -2.37 -26.63
N TYR A 32 2.30 -2.69 -26.74
CA TYR A 32 2.82 -3.49 -27.85
C TYR A 32 2.18 -4.90 -27.92
N ALA A 33 1.80 -5.47 -26.77
CA ALA A 33 1.13 -6.76 -26.67
C ALA A 33 -0.40 -6.64 -26.48
N GLY A 34 -0.96 -5.45 -26.69
CA GLY A 34 -2.40 -5.21 -26.53
C GLY A 34 -2.85 -5.30 -25.07
N TYR A 35 -2.01 -4.85 -24.14
CA TYR A 35 -2.38 -4.66 -22.75
C TYR A 35 -2.40 -3.16 -22.41
N LYS A 36 -3.09 -2.82 -21.33
CA LYS A 36 -3.03 -1.51 -20.68
C LYS A 36 -2.92 -1.71 -19.16
N VAL A 37 -2.41 -0.72 -18.45
CA VAL A 37 -2.43 -0.69 -16.99
C VAL A 37 -3.67 0.07 -16.54
N GLU A 38 -4.57 -0.60 -15.87
CA GLU A 38 -5.62 0.06 -15.10
C GLU A 38 -5.05 0.42 -13.73
N THR A 39 -5.11 1.70 -13.39
CA THR A 39 -4.74 2.21 -12.08
C THR A 39 -6.02 2.60 -11.36
N ALA A 40 -6.24 2.04 -10.17
CA ALA A 40 -7.30 2.50 -9.28
C ALA A 40 -6.66 3.25 -8.11
N SER A 41 -7.12 4.48 -7.88
CA SER A 41 -6.75 5.25 -6.70
C SER A 41 -7.49 4.70 -5.48
N GLY A 42 -6.80 3.90 -4.66
CA GLY A 42 -7.28 3.47 -3.35
C GLY A 42 -6.78 4.40 -2.25
N LYS A 43 -7.50 4.38 -1.12
CA LYS A 43 -7.01 4.84 0.17
C LYS A 43 -6.88 3.63 1.08
N ALA A 44 -5.77 3.54 1.80
CA ALA A 44 -5.65 2.63 2.93
C ALA A 44 -5.72 3.44 4.24
N PRO A 45 -6.30 2.88 5.31
CA PRO A 45 -6.33 3.55 6.61
C PRO A 45 -4.91 3.72 7.15
N LEU A 46 -4.70 4.80 7.90
CA LEU A 46 -3.43 5.14 8.52
C LEU A 46 -3.66 5.60 9.96
N ILE A 47 -3.07 4.89 10.92
CA ILE A 47 -3.04 5.30 12.34
C ILE A 47 -1.75 6.06 12.65
N GLY A 48 -0.62 5.64 12.05
CA GLY A 48 0.67 6.32 12.19
C GLY A 48 1.49 5.86 13.40
N ILE A 49 1.47 4.57 13.70
CA ILE A 49 2.27 3.93 14.76
C ILE A 49 3.21 2.88 14.17
N GLU A 50 4.31 2.62 14.87
CA GLU A 50 5.04 1.35 14.78
C GLU A 50 4.59 0.49 15.95
N GLU A 51 4.43 -0.79 15.70
CA GLU A 51 3.74 -1.69 16.62
C GLU A 51 4.48 -3.02 16.83
N GLU A 52 4.28 -3.59 18.01
CA GLU A 52 4.76 -4.91 18.40
C GLU A 52 3.58 -5.68 19.02
N GLU A 53 3.29 -6.87 18.50
CA GLU A 53 2.29 -7.75 19.09
C GLU A 53 2.77 -8.30 20.43
N THR A 54 1.94 -8.19 21.45
CA THR A 54 2.20 -8.72 22.80
C THR A 54 1.01 -9.55 23.28
N PRO A 55 1.16 -10.43 24.27
CA PRO A 55 0.01 -11.18 24.83
C PRO A 55 -1.11 -10.31 25.39
N GLU A 56 -0.84 -9.05 25.72
CA GLU A 56 -1.78 -8.10 26.30
C GLU A 56 -2.49 -7.23 25.25
N GLY A 57 -1.99 -7.21 24.00
CA GLY A 57 -2.49 -6.34 22.94
C GLY A 57 -1.37 -5.85 22.02
N ILE A 58 -1.64 -4.76 21.29
CA ILE A 58 -0.67 -4.14 20.36
C ILE A 58 0.07 -3.01 21.07
N LYS A 59 1.37 -3.19 21.32
CA LYS A 59 2.20 -2.18 21.97
C LYS A 59 2.71 -1.16 20.96
N ILE A 60 2.54 0.13 21.24
CA ILE A 60 3.13 1.20 20.44
C ILE A 60 4.63 1.28 20.74
N THR A 61 5.47 1.03 19.74
CA THR A 61 6.94 1.10 19.85
C THR A 61 7.51 2.35 19.18
N GLY A 62 6.77 2.93 18.24
CA GLY A 62 7.15 4.14 17.53
C GLY A 62 5.92 4.90 17.03
N MET A 63 6.12 6.14 16.61
CA MET A 63 5.01 7.01 16.21
C MET A 63 5.45 8.00 15.13
N THR A 64 4.60 8.14 14.11
CA THR A 64 4.82 9.11 13.04
C THR A 64 4.61 10.53 13.58
N PRO A 65 5.62 11.43 13.48
CA PRO A 65 5.47 12.82 13.90
C PRO A 65 4.30 13.52 13.20
N ASN A 66 3.45 14.22 13.97
CA ASN A 66 2.21 14.86 13.49
C ASN A 66 1.20 13.91 12.81
N GLY A 67 1.40 12.59 12.96
CA GLY A 67 0.48 11.56 12.49
C GLY A 67 -0.80 11.48 13.34
N PRO A 68 -1.78 10.66 12.90
CA PRO A 68 -3.07 10.56 13.59
C PRO A 68 -2.97 10.14 15.05
N ALA A 69 -2.19 9.11 15.36
CA ALA A 69 -1.91 8.67 16.73
C ALA A 69 -1.29 9.76 17.62
N ALA A 70 -0.31 10.50 17.08
CA ALA A 70 0.35 11.60 17.79
C ALA A 70 -0.63 12.73 18.12
N LYS A 71 -1.50 13.08 17.17
CA LYS A 71 -2.55 14.09 17.34
C LYS A 71 -3.63 13.67 18.34
N ALA A 72 -3.92 12.36 18.40
CA ALA A 72 -4.83 11.78 19.38
C ALA A 72 -4.23 11.71 20.81
N GLY A 73 -2.94 12.02 20.97
CA GLY A 73 -2.27 12.02 22.28
C GLY A 73 -1.87 10.62 22.76
N LEU A 74 -1.77 9.65 21.85
CA LEU A 74 -1.14 8.36 22.13
C LEU A 74 0.36 8.54 22.39
N ARG A 75 0.95 7.56 23.08
CA ARG A 75 2.35 7.59 23.52
C ARG A 75 3.02 6.24 23.25
N ILE A 76 4.32 6.29 22.98
CA ILE A 76 5.16 5.09 22.95
C ILE A 76 5.05 4.39 24.31
N GLY A 77 4.80 3.09 24.29
CA GLY A 77 4.55 2.26 25.47
C GLY A 77 3.08 2.07 25.83
N ASP A 78 2.14 2.79 25.20
CA ASP A 78 0.72 2.45 25.31
C ASP A 78 0.48 1.06 24.67
N ILE A 79 -0.43 0.29 25.24
CA ILE A 79 -0.90 -0.99 24.69
C ILE A 79 -2.32 -0.78 24.19
N LEU A 80 -2.57 -0.97 22.90
CA LEU A 80 -3.90 -0.92 22.31
C LEU A 80 -4.56 -2.29 22.46
N GLU A 81 -5.79 -2.29 22.96
CA GLU A 81 -6.55 -3.51 23.22
C GLU A 81 -7.72 -3.66 22.22
N SER A 82 -8.41 -2.56 21.91
CA SER A 82 -9.55 -2.59 20.99
C SER A 82 -9.77 -1.29 20.22
N ILE A 83 -10.46 -1.41 19.08
CA ILE A 83 -10.90 -0.30 18.23
C ILE A 83 -12.42 -0.40 18.03
N ASP A 84 -13.16 0.62 18.44
CA ASP A 84 -14.63 0.64 18.46
C ASP A 84 -15.23 -0.62 19.12
N GLY A 85 -14.56 -1.14 20.15
CA GLY A 85 -14.96 -2.35 20.88
C GLY A 85 -14.62 -3.68 20.19
N LEU A 86 -13.95 -3.66 19.03
CA LEU A 86 -13.40 -4.87 18.39
C LEU A 86 -12.01 -5.16 18.97
N ASP A 87 -11.82 -6.38 19.47
CA ASP A 87 -10.56 -6.81 20.10
C ASP A 87 -9.47 -6.99 19.03
N LEU A 88 -8.31 -6.36 19.23
CA LEU A 88 -7.24 -6.34 18.22
C LEU A 88 -6.63 -7.72 17.97
N GLN A 89 -6.65 -8.63 18.94
CA GLN A 89 -6.11 -9.98 18.78
C GLN A 89 -7.14 -10.97 18.26
N LYS A 90 -8.41 -10.83 18.66
CA LYS A 90 -9.47 -11.77 18.28
C LYS A 90 -10.15 -11.41 16.97
N ASP A 91 -10.28 -10.11 16.70
CA ASP A 91 -11.11 -9.57 15.62
C ASP A 91 -10.28 -8.83 14.56
N SER A 92 -9.01 -9.21 14.36
CA SER A 92 -8.05 -8.47 13.52
C SER A 92 -8.59 -8.12 12.12
N GLN A 93 -9.24 -9.07 11.43
CA GLN A 93 -9.86 -8.80 10.13
C GLN A 93 -11.01 -7.78 10.23
N ALA A 94 -11.87 -7.89 11.25
CA ALA A 94 -12.97 -6.94 11.43
C ALA A 94 -12.44 -5.55 11.81
N VAL A 95 -11.31 -5.47 12.52
CA VAL A 95 -10.62 -4.20 12.80
C VAL A 95 -10.09 -3.57 11.51
N GLU A 96 -9.44 -4.33 10.64
CA GLU A 96 -8.98 -3.83 9.34
C GLU A 96 -10.14 -3.26 8.51
N GLU A 97 -11.24 -4.02 8.42
CA GLU A 97 -12.46 -3.58 7.72
C GLU A 97 -13.06 -2.33 8.36
N ARG A 98 -13.07 -2.25 9.70
CA ARG A 98 -13.57 -1.08 10.43
C ARG A 98 -12.73 0.16 10.12
N LEU A 99 -11.40 0.05 10.17
CA LEU A 99 -10.50 1.16 9.88
C LEU A 99 -10.66 1.63 8.43
N LEU A 100 -10.83 0.71 7.48
CA LEU A 100 -11.09 1.04 6.08
C LEU A 100 -12.41 1.82 5.90
N GLN A 101 -13.47 1.44 6.61
CA GLN A 101 -14.76 2.12 6.59
C GLN A 101 -14.76 3.49 7.28
N ARG A 102 -13.84 3.70 8.23
CA ARG A 102 -13.75 4.89 9.09
C ARG A 102 -12.65 5.86 8.66
N ILE A 103 -12.09 5.73 7.46
CA ILE A 103 -11.11 6.67 6.92
C ILE A 103 -11.66 8.11 6.99
N ASP A 104 -10.83 9.02 7.50
CA ASP A 104 -11.14 10.44 7.72
C ASP A 104 -12.19 10.68 8.85
N GLU A 105 -12.73 9.63 9.47
CA GLU A 105 -13.62 9.64 10.64
C GLU A 105 -12.90 9.30 11.95
N SER A 106 -13.61 9.44 13.09
CA SER A 106 -13.08 9.08 14.41
C SER A 106 -13.46 7.65 14.80
N VAL A 107 -12.53 6.95 15.44
CA VAL A 107 -12.72 5.66 16.13
C VAL A 107 -12.36 5.79 17.60
N LYS A 108 -12.93 4.93 18.46
CA LYS A 108 -12.59 4.84 19.88
C LYS A 108 -11.55 3.76 20.12
N LEU A 109 -10.41 4.13 20.67
CA LEU A 109 -9.39 3.19 21.10
C LEU A 109 -9.54 2.91 22.58
N GLN A 110 -9.51 1.65 22.99
CA GLN A 110 -9.18 1.29 24.37
C GLN A 110 -7.69 0.99 24.45
N ILE A 111 -7.02 1.68 25.37
CA ILE A 111 -5.59 1.51 25.60
C ILE A 111 -5.31 1.27 27.07
N LYS A 112 -4.20 0.59 27.34
CA LYS A 112 -3.56 0.52 28.65
C LYS A 112 -2.30 1.39 28.64
N ARG A 113 -2.22 2.33 29.59
CA ARG A 113 -1.05 3.21 29.82
C ARG A 113 -0.49 2.93 31.20
N GLY A 114 0.57 2.14 31.27
CA GLY A 114 1.02 1.55 32.53
C GLY A 114 -0.05 0.59 33.04
N GLU A 115 -0.64 0.87 34.21
CA GLU A 115 -1.75 0.08 34.78
C GLU A 115 -3.14 0.70 34.59
N GLN A 116 -3.23 1.84 33.88
CA GLN A 116 -4.49 2.56 33.70
C GLN A 116 -5.09 2.27 32.33
N GLU A 117 -6.36 1.88 32.31
CA GLU A 117 -7.17 1.84 31.10
C GLU A 117 -7.64 3.25 30.73
N GLN A 118 -7.57 3.60 29.45
CA GLN A 118 -7.99 4.89 28.91
C GLN A 118 -8.72 4.69 27.58
N THR A 119 -9.77 5.48 27.36
CA THR A 119 -10.40 5.61 26.05
C THR A 119 -9.84 6.83 25.33
N VAL A 120 -9.37 6.65 24.10
CA VAL A 120 -8.83 7.73 23.25
C VAL A 120 -9.59 7.77 21.94
N ASP A 121 -10.14 8.93 21.57
CA ASP A 121 -10.72 9.14 20.25
C ASP A 121 -9.59 9.42 19.24
N LEU A 122 -9.49 8.60 18.19
CA LEU A 122 -8.49 8.74 17.13
C LEU A 122 -9.19 9.02 15.80
N GLN A 123 -8.80 10.10 15.12
CA GLN A 123 -9.19 10.31 13.73
C GLN A 123 -8.36 9.42 12.81
N VAL A 124 -8.98 8.52 12.05
CA VAL A 124 -8.28 7.62 11.13
C VAL A 124 -7.78 8.43 9.94
N GLY A 125 -6.46 8.43 9.71
CA GLY A 125 -5.87 9.03 8.53
C GLY A 125 -6.01 8.15 7.29
N SER A 126 -5.52 8.66 6.16
CA SER A 126 -5.38 7.87 4.94
C SER A 126 -3.99 7.99 4.34
N ARG A 127 -3.56 6.92 3.68
CA ARG A 127 -2.42 6.93 2.75
C ARG A 127 -2.90 6.54 1.35
N SER A 128 -2.21 7.04 0.33
CA SER A 128 -2.45 6.61 -1.04
C SER A 128 -2.08 5.13 -1.17
N ASP A 129 -3.02 4.34 -1.66
CA ASP A 129 -2.82 2.92 -1.93
C ASP A 129 -3.27 2.61 -3.36
N PRO A 130 -2.46 2.99 -4.36
CA PRO A 130 -2.80 2.75 -5.74
C PRO A 130 -2.68 1.26 -6.06
N SER A 131 -3.73 0.69 -6.64
CA SER A 131 -3.66 -0.66 -7.20
C SER A 131 -3.46 -0.60 -8.72
N TYR A 132 -2.65 -1.52 -9.24
CA TYR A 132 -2.34 -1.62 -10.66
C TYR A 132 -2.77 -2.98 -11.17
N LYS A 133 -3.52 -2.99 -12.27
CA LYS A 133 -3.94 -4.22 -12.96
C LYS A 133 -3.52 -4.13 -14.42
N ILE A 134 -2.80 -5.15 -14.89
CA ILE A 134 -2.57 -5.32 -16.32
C ILE A 134 -3.82 -5.97 -16.89
N VAL A 135 -4.49 -5.30 -17.82
CA VAL A 135 -5.70 -5.81 -18.46
C VAL A 135 -5.57 -5.79 -19.97
N GLU A 136 -6.33 -6.64 -20.64
CA GLU A 136 -6.40 -6.65 -22.09
C GLU A 136 -7.12 -5.41 -22.62
N VAL A 137 -6.64 -4.86 -23.74
CA VAL A 137 -7.41 -3.85 -24.46
C VAL A 137 -8.64 -4.52 -25.09
N PRO A 138 -9.81 -3.84 -25.17
CA PRO A 138 -11.06 -4.48 -25.61
C PRO A 138 -11.05 -5.09 -27.02
N LYS A 139 -10.21 -4.55 -27.92
CA LYS A 139 -10.08 -5.00 -29.32
C LYS A 139 -8.61 -4.98 -29.73
N PRO A 140 -7.80 -5.99 -29.35
CA PRO A 140 -6.39 -6.03 -29.72
C PRO A 140 -6.23 -6.27 -31.22
N THR A 141 -5.23 -5.64 -31.83
CA THR A 141 -4.88 -5.88 -33.23
C THR A 141 -4.22 -7.24 -33.41
N ALA A 142 -4.28 -7.80 -34.62
CA ALA A 142 -3.56 -9.05 -34.95
C ALA A 142 -2.05 -8.95 -34.67
N HIS A 143 -1.45 -7.78 -34.88
CA HIS A 143 -0.05 -7.53 -34.56
C HIS A 143 0.23 -7.61 -33.04
N GLN A 144 -0.63 -6.97 -32.23
CA GLN A 144 -0.53 -7.03 -30.77
C GLN A 144 -0.69 -8.46 -30.25
N LEU A 145 -1.64 -9.24 -30.78
CA LEU A 145 -1.82 -10.64 -30.40
C LEU A 145 -0.59 -11.49 -30.72
N LYS A 146 0.03 -11.29 -31.89
CA LYS A 146 1.27 -11.98 -32.26
C LYS A 146 2.42 -11.66 -31.30
N ILE A 147 2.56 -10.39 -30.89
CA ILE A 147 3.57 -9.98 -29.91
C ILE A 147 3.26 -10.61 -28.53
N ARG A 148 2.00 -10.56 -28.10
CA ARG A 148 1.53 -11.15 -26.84
C ARG A 148 1.88 -12.64 -26.74
N GLU A 149 1.56 -13.41 -27.77
CA GLU A 149 1.90 -14.83 -27.83
C GLU A 149 3.41 -15.06 -27.73
N ALA A 150 4.22 -14.24 -28.39
CA ALA A 150 5.67 -14.34 -28.32
C ALA A 150 6.21 -13.98 -26.92
N TRP A 151 5.63 -13.01 -26.23
CA TRP A 151 6.01 -12.61 -24.87
C TRP A 151 5.68 -13.65 -23.82
N LEU A 152 4.50 -14.29 -23.93
CA LEU A 152 4.01 -15.23 -22.93
C LEU A 152 4.51 -16.66 -23.12
N LYS A 153 5.10 -16.98 -24.27
CA LYS A 153 5.84 -18.23 -24.49
C LYS A 153 7.17 -18.17 -23.70
N VAL A 154 7.09 -18.24 -22.38
CA VAL A 154 8.24 -18.55 -21.54
C VAL A 154 8.62 -20.01 -21.79
N GLY A 155 9.91 -20.26 -22.03
CA GLY A 155 10.45 -21.42 -22.73
C GLY A 155 9.86 -22.79 -22.38
N LYS A 156 9.46 -23.52 -23.43
CA LYS A 156 9.66 -24.96 -23.52
C LYS A 156 10.98 -25.22 -24.26
#